data_AF-E6X1D8-F1
#
_entry.id   AF-E6X1D8-F1
#
_cell.length_a   1.000
_cell.length_b   1.000
_cell.length_c   1.000
_cell.angle_alpha   90.00
_cell.angle_beta   90.00
_cell.angle_gamma   90.00
#
_symmetry.space_group_name_H-M   'P 1'
#
loop_
_entity.id
_entity.type
_entity.pdbx_description
1 polymer ?
#
loop_
_entity_poly.entity_id
_entity_poly.type
_entity_poly.pdbx_seq_one_letter_code
_entity_poly.pdbx_strand_id
1 'polypeptide(L)'
;MKQISISEIQRNLHKLDSFDIVEIVDKKRNRIKGYYIEGKYASLVKEVAQKVEALKKRAIQNPAGKLQQYADPAKIASEKDVWKQNVLNRYTEEG
;
A
#
# COMPACT_ATOMS: atom_id res chain seq x y z
N MET A 1 14.06 18.12 5.85
CA MET A 1 14.49 16.72 5.65
C MET A 1 15.40 16.68 4.44
N LYS A 2 16.53 15.95 4.46
CA LYS A 2 17.50 15.97 3.36
C LYS A 2 17.15 14.91 2.32
N GLN A 3 17.19 15.29 1.04
CA GLN A 3 16.90 14.40 -0.08
C GLN A 3 18.18 14.04 -0.82
N ILE A 4 18.32 12.77 -1.19
CA ILE A 4 19.42 12.27 -2.02
C ILE A 4 18.86 11.38 -3.11
N SER A 5 19.39 11.48 -4.32
CA SER A 5 19.02 10.55 -5.39
C SER A 5 19.81 9.25 -5.33
N ILE A 6 19.25 8.19 -5.92
CA ILE A 6 19.93 6.89 -6.06
C ILE A 6 21.28 7.07 -6.78
N SER A 7 21.33 7.88 -7.83
CA SER A 7 22.56 8.15 -8.57
C SER A 7 23.62 8.89 -7.72
N GLU A 8 23.20 9.76 -6.81
CA GLU A 8 24.10 10.46 -5.89
C GLU A 8 24.64 9.52 -4.82
N ILE A 9 23.82 8.60 -4.29
CA ILE A 9 24.24 7.55 -3.37
C ILE A 9 25.30 6.66 -4.02
N GLN A 10 25.06 6.20 -5.26
CA GLN A 10 26.00 5.34 -5.98
C GLN A 10 27.38 5.97 -6.17
N ARG A 11 27.43 7.30 -6.38
CA ARG A 11 28.69 8.02 -6.60
C ARG A 11 29.35 8.50 -5.32
N ASN A 12 28.59 8.69 -4.25
CA ASN A 12 29.05 9.32 -3.02
C ASN A 12 28.45 8.62 -1.78
N LEU A 13 28.68 7.32 -1.65
CA LEU A 13 28.10 6.53 -0.56
C LEU A 13 28.50 7.07 0.83
N HIS A 14 29.74 7.53 0.98
CA HIS A 14 30.28 8.16 2.19
C HIS A 14 29.48 9.38 2.68
N LYS A 15 28.68 10.03 1.82
CA LYS A 15 27.82 11.14 2.26
C LYS A 15 26.72 10.67 3.19
N LEU A 16 26.35 9.39 3.18
CA LEU A 16 25.35 8.84 4.08
C LEU A 16 25.83 8.80 5.54
N ASP A 17 27.14 8.74 5.77
CA ASP A 17 27.72 8.71 7.12
C ASP A 17 27.50 10.02 7.88
N SER A 18 27.20 11.11 7.16
CA SER A 18 26.94 12.43 7.74
C SER A 18 25.48 12.67 8.10
N PHE A 19 24.58 11.71 7.83
CA PHE A 19 23.14 11.90 8.02
C PHE A 19 22.48 10.73 8.74
N ASP A 20 21.77 11.08 9.80
CA ASP A 20 20.95 10.15 10.58
C ASP A 20 19.75 9.61 9.79
N ILE A 21 19.11 10.48 8.99
CA ILE A 21 17.93 10.16 8.18
C ILE A 21 18.00 10.91 6.85
N VAL A 22 17.81 10.19 5.74
CA VAL A 22 17.79 10.76 4.38
C VAL A 22 16.63 10.19 3.59
N GLU A 23 15.95 11.05 2.84
CA GLU A 23 14.91 10.65 1.90
C GLU A 23 15.52 10.30 0.54
N ILE A 24 15.28 9.07 0.08
CA ILE A 24 15.78 8.57 -1.19
C ILE A 24 14.75 8.89 -2.27
N VAL A 25 15.15 9.74 -3.23
CA VAL A 25 14.29 10.20 -4.31
C VAL A 25 14.76 9.67 -5.68
N ASP A 26 13.81 9.23 -6.49
CA ASP A 26 14.01 9.00 -7.91
C ASP A 26 13.72 10.30 -8.66
N LYS A 27 14.78 11.07 -8.93
CA LYS A 27 14.69 12.36 -9.66
C LYS A 27 14.08 12.20 -11.05
N LYS A 28 14.23 11.04 -11.71
CA LYS A 28 13.69 10.82 -13.07
C LYS A 28 12.17 10.68 -13.05
N ARG A 29 11.63 10.04 -12.03
CA ARG A 29 10.19 9.77 -11.90
C ARG A 29 9.48 10.72 -10.93
N ASN A 30 10.21 11.68 -10.35
CA ASN A 30 9.77 12.58 -9.29
C ASN A 30 9.03 11.83 -8.16
N ARG A 31 9.61 10.72 -7.69
CA ARG A 31 8.98 9.84 -6.68
C ARG A 31 9.95 9.53 -5.55
N ILE A 32 9.45 9.59 -4.32
CA ILE A 32 10.14 9.09 -3.13
C ILE A 32 10.15 7.56 -3.21
N LYS A 33 11.34 6.96 -3.07
CA LYS A 33 11.53 5.50 -3.09
C LYS A 33 11.57 4.91 -1.69
N GLY A 34 12.04 5.68 -0.72
CA GLY A 34 12.12 5.26 0.67
C GLY A 34 13.00 6.18 1.49
N TYR A 35 13.36 5.72 2.68
CA TYR A 35 14.19 6.45 3.62
C TYR A 35 15.40 5.59 3.99
N TYR A 36 16.57 6.23 4.03
CA TYR A 36 17.74 5.71 4.70
C TYR A 36 17.71 6.18 6.15
N ILE A 37 17.98 5.27 7.08
CA ILE A 37 18.08 5.55 8.51
C ILE A 37 19.35 4.88 9.02
N GLU A 38 20.14 5.63 9.78
CA GLU A 38 21.38 5.12 10.36
C GLU A 38 21.13 3.93 11.31
N GLY A 39 22.06 2.99 11.34
CA GLY A 39 21.98 1.75 12.12
C GLY A 39 21.77 1.94 13.62
N LYS A 40 22.15 3.09 14.21
CA LYS A 40 21.91 3.38 15.64
C LYS A 40 20.42 3.38 16.01
N TYR A 41 19.54 3.61 15.03
CA TYR A 41 18.09 3.54 15.21
C TYR A 41 17.47 2.19 14.83
N ALA A 42 18.28 1.17 14.53
CA ALA A 42 17.80 -0.13 14.06
C ALA A 42 16.78 -0.76 15.02
N SER A 43 16.99 -0.65 16.34
CA SER A 43 16.05 -1.16 17.34
C SER A 43 14.66 -0.51 17.24
N LEU A 44 14.61 0.82 17.05
CA LEU A 44 13.37 1.57 16.91
C LEU A 44 12.67 1.24 15.58
N VAL A 45 13.44 1.17 14.48
CA VAL A 45 12.91 0.78 13.17
C VAL A 45 12.35 -0.64 13.19
N LYS A 46 13.00 -1.57 13.88
CA LYS A 46 12.56 -2.97 13.99
C LYS A 46 11.22 -3.08 14.71
N GLU A 47 11.03 -2.35 15.80
CA GLU A 47 9.75 -2.33 16.53
C GLU A 47 8.61 -1.78 15.66
N VAL A 48 8.86 -0.67 14.96
CA VAL A 48 7.89 -0.08 14.03
C VAL A 48 7.57 -1.03 12.88
N ALA A 49 8.58 -1.67 12.29
CA ALA A 49 8.41 -2.62 11.20
C ALA A 49 7.55 -3.82 11.63
N GLN A 50 7.77 -4.36 12.84
CA GLN A 50 6.97 -5.44 13.39
C GLN A 50 5.50 -5.04 13.60
N LYS A 51 5.24 -3.84 14.12
CA LYS A 51 3.87 -3.31 14.28
C LYS A 51 3.16 -3.17 12.92
N VAL A 52 3.85 -2.63 11.93
CA VAL A 52 3.30 -2.47 10.57
C VAL A 52 3.02 -3.82 9.91
N GLU A 53 3.92 -4.80 10.06
CA GLU A 53 3.68 -6.16 9.56
C GLU A 53 2.46 -6.81 10.22
N ALA A 54 2.32 -6.68 11.54
CA ALA A 54 1.17 -7.22 12.27
C ALA A 54 -0.15 -6.61 11.77
N LEU A 55 -0.17 -5.30 11.52
CA LEU A 55 -1.33 -4.62 10.95
C LEU A 55 -1.64 -5.09 9.53
N LYS A 56 -0.62 -5.24 8.67
CA LYS A 56 -0.80 -5.77 7.30
C LYS A 56 -1.36 -7.19 7.32
N LYS A 57 -0.83 -8.07 8.17
CA LYS A 57 -1.33 -9.45 8.33
C LYS A 57 -2.79 -9.47 8.79
N ARG A 58 -3.16 -8.63 9.76
CA ARG A 58 -4.56 -8.45 10.18
C ARG A 58 -5.45 -7.95 9.03
N ALA A 59 -4.99 -6.99 8.24
CA ALA A 59 -5.75 -6.47 7.11
C ALA A 59 -5.97 -7.53 6.00
N ILE A 60 -4.95 -8.36 5.72
CA ILE A 60 -5.01 -9.45 4.73
C ILE A 60 -5.86 -10.62 5.22
N GLN A 61 -5.98 -10.84 6.52
CA GLN A 61 -6.89 -11.85 7.10
C GLN A 61 -8.35 -11.37 7.16
N ASN A 62 -8.61 -10.06 7.00
CA ASN A 62 -9.95 -9.47 7.10
C ASN A 62 -10.60 -8.95 5.78
N PRO A 63 -10.24 -9.38 4.56
CA PRO A 63 -10.94 -8.94 3.35
C PRO A 63 -12.37 -9.49 3.29
N ALA A 64 -12.63 -10.67 3.87
CA ALA A 64 -13.96 -11.25 3.99
C ALA A 64 -14.88 -10.47 4.97
N GLY A 65 -14.31 -9.94 6.06
CA GLY A 65 -15.06 -9.22 7.09
C GLY A 65 -15.61 -7.87 6.61
N LYS A 66 -14.93 -7.18 5.67
CA LYS A 66 -15.44 -5.93 5.08
C LYS A 66 -16.51 -6.17 4.01
N LEU A 67 -16.43 -7.26 3.23
CA LEU A 67 -17.48 -7.61 2.28
C LEU A 67 -18.78 -8.04 2.98
N GLN A 68 -18.68 -8.69 4.14
CA GLN A 68 -19.83 -9.05 4.97
C GLN A 68 -20.59 -7.85 5.56
N GLN A 69 -19.96 -6.69 5.70
CA GLN A 69 -20.63 -5.48 6.19
C GLN A 69 -21.60 -4.87 5.17
N TYR A 70 -21.44 -5.20 3.89
CA TYR A 70 -22.30 -4.72 2.80
C TYR A 70 -23.25 -5.79 2.27
N ALA A 71 -23.06 -7.05 2.64
CA ALA A 71 -23.93 -8.15 2.26
C ALA A 71 -25.03 -8.31 3.31
N ASP A 72 -26.22 -7.79 3.02
CA ASP A 72 -27.42 -8.07 3.81
C ASP A 72 -27.84 -9.54 3.57
N PRO A 73 -27.73 -10.45 4.56
CA PRO A 73 -28.02 -11.86 4.37
C PRO A 73 -29.46 -12.12 3.95
N ALA A 74 -30.40 -11.21 4.27
CA ALA A 74 -31.80 -11.32 3.91
C ALA A 74 -32.06 -11.08 2.42
N LYS A 75 -31.14 -10.40 1.71
CA LYS A 75 -31.30 -10.05 0.28
C LYS A 75 -30.59 -11.01 -0.67
N ILE A 76 -29.81 -11.96 -0.15
CA ILE A 76 -29.10 -12.97 -0.94
C ILE A 76 -30.06 -13.76 -1.85
N ALA A 77 -31.27 -14.05 -1.36
CA ALA A 77 -32.29 -14.75 -2.13
C ALA A 77 -32.92 -13.88 -3.23
N SER A 78 -33.10 -12.56 -3.01
CA SER A 78 -33.67 -11.65 -4.01
C SER A 78 -32.65 -11.19 -5.06
N GLU A 79 -31.36 -11.19 -4.72
CA GLU A 79 -30.28 -10.69 -5.60
C GLU A 79 -29.75 -11.74 -6.58
N LYS A 80 -30.13 -13.01 -6.41
CA LYS A 80 -29.59 -14.16 -7.18
C LYS A 80 -29.73 -14.02 -8.70
N ASP A 81 -30.72 -13.26 -9.17
CA ASP A 81 -30.98 -13.03 -10.59
C ASP A 81 -30.91 -11.56 -11.03
N VAL A 82 -30.64 -10.64 -10.10
CA VAL A 82 -30.59 -9.19 -10.37
C VAL A 82 -29.45 -8.83 -11.32
N TRP A 83 -28.31 -9.50 -11.17
CA TRP A 83 -27.18 -9.31 -12.08
C TRP A 83 -27.50 -9.77 -13.51
N LYS A 84 -28.20 -10.90 -13.65
CA LYS A 84 -28.61 -11.45 -14.95
C LYS A 84 -29.59 -10.52 -15.68
N GLN A 85 -30.56 -9.96 -14.93
CA GLN A 85 -31.50 -8.94 -15.43
C GLN A 85 -30.79 -7.65 -15.87
N ASN A 86 -29.85 -7.13 -15.08
CA ASN A 86 -29.11 -5.91 -15.42
C ASN A 86 -28.23 -6.10 -16.67
N VAL A 87 -27.59 -7.27 -16.80
CA VAL A 87 -26.81 -7.62 -17.99
C VAL A 87 -27.71 -7.70 -19.23
N LEU A 88 -28.87 -8.37 -19.14
CA LEU A 88 -29.85 -8.43 -20.23
C LEU A 88 -30.32 -7.04 -20.66
N ASN A 89 -30.68 -6.17 -19.70
CA ASN A 89 -31.16 -4.82 -19.99
C ASN A 89 -30.12 -3.96 -20.73
N ARG A 90 -28.85 -4.03 -20.31
CA ARG A 90 -27.76 -3.31 -21.01
C ARG A 90 -27.62 -3.72 -22.47
N TYR A 91 -27.76 -5.01 -22.78
CA TYR A 91 -27.65 -5.49 -24.15
C TYR A 91 -28.90 -5.26 -25.00
N THR A 92 -30.06 -5.03 -24.37
CA THR A 92 -31.29 -4.63 -25.08
C THR A 92 -31.41 -3.11 -25.30
N GLU A 93 -30.73 -2.27 -24.51
CA GLU A 93 -30.72 -0.81 -24.71
C GLU A 93 -29.70 -0.34 -25.75
N GLU A 94 -28.73 -1.19 -26.12
CA GLU A 94 -27.69 -0.91 -27.13
C GLU A 94 -27.96 -1.55 -28.52
N GLY A 95 -29.15 -2.14 -28.75
CA GLY A 95 -29.55 -2.75 -30.03
C GLY A 95 -30.81 -2.12 -30.61
#